data_AF-A0A1H9RFG2-F1
#
_entry.id   AF-A0A1H9RFG2-F1
#
_cell.length_a   1.000
_cell.length_b   1.000
_cell.length_c   1.000
_cell.angle_alpha   90.00
_cell.angle_beta   90.00
_cell.angle_gamma   90.00
#
_symmetry.space_group_name_H-M   'P 1'
#
loop_
_entity.id
_entity.type
_entity.pdbx_description
1 polymer ?
#
loop_
_entity_poly.entity_id
_entity_poly.type
_entity_poly.pdbx_seq_one_letter_code
_entity_poly.pdbx_strand_id
1 'polypeptide(L)'
;MTTPVLEADHRRYADVRDRALAAALAEEDAAEELGLSALERVSCRLHRRWLHHCVHSADHVIKVTGHRWCRDCFSPASVGVDELTGDVLVRCESCRRTPDTAATRQIVRACRASLAASRGFFPGNGFEPVQAAHRRGDRRRARA
;
A
#
# COMPACT_ATOMS: atom_id res chain seq x y z
N MET A 1 -18.30 11.81 20.27
CA MET A 1 -17.84 13.12 19.79
C MET A 1 -16.42 12.92 19.30
N THR A 2 -16.24 12.57 18.02
CA THR A 2 -14.97 12.03 17.51
C THR A 2 -14.70 12.60 16.12
N THR A 3 -14.32 13.88 16.06
CA THR A 3 -13.96 14.56 14.80
C THR A 3 -12.93 15.70 14.97
N PRO A 4 -11.77 15.49 15.63
CA PRO A 4 -10.64 16.43 15.46
C PRO A 4 -9.46 15.86 14.64
N VAL A 5 -9.36 14.54 14.47
CA VAL A 5 -8.19 13.90 13.83
C VAL A 5 -8.24 14.03 12.30
N LEU A 6 -9.41 13.79 11.69
CA LEU A 6 -9.58 13.87 10.24
C LEU A 6 -9.32 15.30 9.70
N GLU A 7 -9.67 16.36 10.43
CA GLU A 7 -9.44 17.74 9.96
C GLU A 7 -7.97 18.17 9.99
N ALA A 8 -7.18 17.64 10.92
CA ALA A 8 -5.76 17.98 11.06
C ALA A 8 -4.92 17.40 9.90
N ASP A 9 -5.21 16.16 9.49
CA ASP A 9 -4.44 15.49 8.43
C ASP A 9 -4.74 16.07 7.03
N HIS A 10 -5.97 16.55 6.80
CA HIS A 10 -6.30 17.25 5.55
C HIS A 10 -5.52 18.57 5.37
N ARG A 11 -5.11 19.24 6.45
CA ARG A 11 -4.25 20.45 6.36
C ARG A 11 -2.85 20.12 5.87
N ARG A 12 -2.32 18.93 6.17
CA ARG A 12 -0.96 18.50 5.80
C ARG A 12 -0.77 18.36 4.29
N TYR A 13 -1.84 18.07 3.57
CA TYR A 13 -1.87 17.87 2.13
C TYR A 13 -2.67 18.95 1.39
N ALA A 14 -2.83 20.13 1.99
CA ALA A 14 -3.58 21.23 1.40
C ALA A 14 -2.97 21.77 0.09
N ASP A 15 -1.67 21.56 -0.11
CA ASP A 15 -0.93 21.92 -1.33
C ASP A 15 -1.09 20.91 -2.48
N VAL A 16 -1.65 19.72 -2.20
CA VAL A 16 -1.90 18.70 -3.21
C VAL A 16 -3.14 19.10 -4.03
N ARG A 17 -2.94 19.30 -5.34
CA ARG A 17 -4.01 19.75 -6.25
C ARG A 17 -5.12 18.71 -6.44
N ASP A 18 -4.74 17.43 -6.48
CA ASP A 18 -5.68 16.31 -6.57
C ASP A 18 -6.31 16.06 -5.20
N ARG A 19 -7.60 16.35 -5.07
CA ARG A 19 -8.35 16.19 -3.82
C ARG A 19 -8.53 14.73 -3.42
N ALA A 20 -8.66 13.82 -4.39
CA ALA A 20 -8.78 12.40 -4.11
C ALA A 20 -7.47 11.85 -3.55
N LEU A 21 -6.35 12.27 -4.14
CA LEU A 21 -5.02 11.95 -3.64
C LEU A 21 -4.77 12.53 -2.25
N ALA A 22 -5.16 13.79 -2.00
CA ALA A 22 -5.00 14.42 -0.69
C ALA A 22 -5.77 13.68 0.40
N ALA A 23 -7.00 13.24 0.10
CA ALA A 23 -7.81 12.44 1.01
C ALA A 23 -7.18 11.06 1.25
N ALA A 24 -6.73 10.37 0.20
CA ALA A 24 -6.08 9.07 0.33
C ALA A 24 -4.79 9.14 1.17
N LEU A 25 -3.97 10.17 0.97
CA LEU A 25 -2.75 10.40 1.77
C LEU A 25 -3.07 10.56 3.26
N ALA A 26 -4.11 11.33 3.61
CA ALA A 26 -4.54 11.55 4.98
C ALA A 26 -5.13 10.26 5.61
N GLU A 27 -6.01 9.56 4.88
CA GLU A 27 -6.63 8.33 5.35
C GLU A 27 -5.59 7.23 5.59
N GLU A 28 -4.64 7.07 4.69
CA GLU A 28 -3.56 6.09 4.84
C GLU A 28 -2.62 6.42 6.00
N ASP A 29 -2.35 7.70 6.26
CA ASP A 29 -1.55 8.11 7.43
C ASP A 29 -2.27 7.70 8.74
N ALA A 30 -3.58 7.93 8.82
CA ALA A 30 -4.37 7.46 9.95
C ALA A 30 -4.45 5.93 10.03
N ALA A 31 -4.50 5.24 8.89
CA ALA A 31 -4.52 3.78 8.84
C ALA A 31 -3.16 3.14 9.21
N GLU A 32 -2.04 3.80 8.93
CA GLU A 32 -0.71 3.35 9.37
C GLU A 32 -0.61 3.30 10.89
N GLU A 33 -1.17 4.28 11.60
CA GLU A 33 -1.26 4.27 13.06
C GLU A 33 -2.10 3.08 13.59
N LEU A 34 -2.99 2.53 12.75
CA LEU A 34 -3.79 1.34 13.04
C LEU A 34 -3.15 0.03 12.55
N GLY A 35 -1.95 0.08 11.97
CA GLY A 35 -1.19 -1.08 11.54
C GLY A 35 -1.21 -1.39 10.05
N LEU A 36 -1.67 -0.46 9.20
CA LEU A 36 -1.46 -0.57 7.75
C LEU A 36 0.04 -0.62 7.45
N SER A 37 0.46 -1.56 6.61
CA SER A 37 1.84 -1.60 6.13
C SER A 37 2.10 -0.45 5.17
N ALA A 38 3.22 0.27 5.36
CA ALA A 38 3.67 1.31 4.44
C ALA A 38 3.88 0.81 2.99
N LEU A 39 4.06 -0.51 2.80
CA LEU A 39 4.20 -1.15 1.49
C LEU A 39 2.86 -1.48 0.81
N GLU A 40 1.75 -1.36 1.53
CA GLU A 40 0.38 -1.56 1.01
C GLU A 40 -0.30 -0.24 0.65
N ARG A 41 0.35 0.90 0.89
CA ARG A 41 -0.18 2.21 0.49
C ARG A 41 -0.42 2.25 -1.02
N VAL A 42 -1.54 2.84 -1.40
CA VAL A 42 -1.88 3.20 -2.78
C VAL A 42 -1.36 4.58 -3.16
N SER A 43 -0.95 5.40 -2.18
CA SER A 43 -0.28 6.68 -2.40
C SER A 43 1.16 6.69 -1.87
N CYS A 44 1.98 7.57 -2.43
CA CYS A 44 3.34 7.78 -1.98
C CYS A 44 3.44 9.07 -1.18
N ARG A 45 3.65 8.93 0.13
CA ARG A 45 3.84 10.04 1.06
C ARG A 45 5.06 10.91 0.73
N LEU A 46 6.13 10.32 0.20
CA LEU A 46 7.37 11.04 -0.15
C LEU A 46 7.16 12.00 -1.32
N HIS A 47 6.56 11.50 -2.41
CA HIS A 47 6.39 12.28 -3.64
C HIS A 47 5.03 12.98 -3.73
N ARG A 48 4.11 12.70 -2.80
CA ARG A 48 2.72 13.18 -2.79
C ARG A 48 2.03 12.91 -4.13
N ARG A 49 2.11 11.66 -4.59
CA ARG A 49 1.57 11.14 -5.85
C ARG A 49 0.97 9.76 -5.63
N TRP A 50 0.10 9.33 -6.54
CA TRP A 50 -0.32 7.93 -6.60
C TRP A 50 0.89 7.00 -6.76
N LEU A 51 0.86 5.83 -6.11
CA LEU A 51 1.97 4.87 -6.12
C LEU A 51 2.39 4.47 -7.54
N HIS A 52 1.42 4.24 -8.44
CA HIS A 52 1.71 3.85 -9.81
C HIS A 52 2.56 4.89 -10.58
N HIS A 53 2.44 6.18 -10.24
CA HIS A 53 3.26 7.24 -10.83
C HIS A 53 4.69 7.30 -10.28
N CYS A 54 4.97 6.69 -9.12
CA CYS A 54 6.30 6.81 -8.49
C CYS A 54 7.03 5.49 -8.30
N VAL A 55 6.37 4.33 -8.40
CA VAL A 55 6.96 2.98 -8.15
C VAL A 55 8.21 2.67 -9.00
N HIS A 56 8.40 3.42 -10.09
CA HIS A 56 9.55 3.35 -10.97
C HIS A 56 10.83 3.98 -10.37
N SER A 57 10.69 4.88 -9.38
CA SER A 57 11.82 5.59 -8.76
C SER A 57 12.75 4.65 -8.00
N ALA A 58 14.05 4.97 -8.02
CA ALA A 58 15.07 4.29 -7.22
C ALA A 58 14.81 4.43 -5.71
N ASP A 59 14.13 5.50 -5.29
CA ASP A 59 13.81 5.76 -3.87
C ASP A 59 12.94 4.68 -3.24
N HIS A 60 12.19 3.92 -4.04
CA HIS A 60 11.32 2.85 -3.57
C HIS A 60 11.96 1.46 -3.63
N VAL A 61 13.26 1.37 -3.93
CA VAL A 61 13.97 0.08 -3.88
C VAL A 61 14.37 -0.23 -2.44
N ILE A 62 13.77 -1.26 -1.84
CA ILE A 62 14.07 -1.68 -0.48
C ILE A 62 14.69 -3.08 -0.51
N LYS A 63 16.03 -3.12 -0.51
CA LYS A 63 16.82 -4.36 -0.60
C LYS A 63 16.50 -5.35 0.53
N VAL A 64 16.24 -4.84 1.74
CA VAL A 64 15.99 -5.65 2.94
C VAL A 64 14.69 -6.44 2.83
N THR A 65 13.59 -5.77 2.47
CA THR A 65 12.27 -6.41 2.32
C THR A 65 12.13 -7.13 0.97
N GLY A 66 13.02 -6.84 0.01
CA GLY A 66 12.98 -7.36 -1.35
C GLY A 66 12.04 -6.57 -2.27
N HIS A 67 11.57 -5.40 -1.82
CA HIS A 67 10.74 -4.53 -2.65
C HIS A 67 11.55 -4.02 -3.83
N ARG A 68 11.05 -4.31 -5.05
CA ARG A 68 11.66 -3.92 -6.33
C ARG A 68 13.10 -4.46 -6.45
N TRP A 69 13.35 -5.66 -5.93
CA TRP A 69 14.69 -6.26 -5.86
C TRP A 69 14.70 -7.71 -6.34
N CYS A 70 15.68 -8.06 -7.18
CA CYS A 70 15.94 -9.44 -7.59
C CYS A 70 16.98 -10.08 -6.66
N ARG A 71 16.60 -11.17 -5.98
CA ARG A 71 17.51 -11.89 -5.06
C ARG A 71 18.60 -12.68 -5.79
N ASP A 72 18.31 -13.22 -6.96
CA ASP A 72 19.27 -14.02 -7.74
C ASP A 72 20.40 -13.15 -8.32
N CYS A 73 20.03 -11.98 -8.86
CA CYS A 73 20.96 -11.09 -9.56
C CYS A 73 21.51 -9.98 -8.67
N PHE A 74 21.02 -9.85 -7.44
CA PHE A 74 21.35 -8.75 -6.53
C PHE A 74 21.23 -7.38 -7.20
N SER A 75 20.15 -7.19 -7.97
CA SER A 75 19.93 -5.97 -8.76
C SER A 75 18.49 -5.46 -8.64
N PRO A 76 18.28 -4.15 -8.87
CA PRO A 76 16.94 -3.58 -8.92
C PRO A 76 16.08 -4.26 -9.99
N ALA A 77 14.82 -4.50 -9.66
CA ALA A 77 13.83 -4.90 -10.64
C ALA A 77 13.13 -3.66 -11.18
N SER A 78 12.96 -3.55 -12.49
CA SER A 78 12.10 -2.53 -13.07
C SER A 78 10.63 -2.90 -12.87
N VAL A 79 9.80 -1.92 -12.55
CA VAL A 79 8.35 -2.05 -12.54
C VAL A 79 7.85 -1.29 -13.75
N GLY A 80 6.89 -1.83 -14.49
CA GLY A 80 6.18 -1.13 -15.56
C GLY A 80 4.69 -1.20 -15.26
N VAL A 81 4.03 -0.04 -15.34
CA VAL A 81 2.59 0.07 -15.13
C VAL A 81 1.94 0.50 -16.44
N ASP A 82 0.98 -0.28 -16.91
CA ASP A 82 0.09 0.09 -18.00
C ASP A 82 -1.17 0.72 -17.40
N GLU A 83 -1.25 2.04 -17.51
CA GLU A 83 -2.38 2.81 -17.00
C GLU A 83 -3.63 2.70 -17.86
N LEU A 84 -3.61 2.07 -19.03
CA LEU A 84 -4.79 1.84 -19.86
C LEU A 84 -5.44 0.52 -19.47
N THR A 85 -4.66 -0.57 -19.50
CA THR A 85 -5.15 -1.93 -19.20
C THR A 85 -5.21 -2.23 -17.70
N GLY A 86 -4.44 -1.50 -16.89
CA GLY A 86 -4.29 -1.76 -15.46
C GLY A 86 -3.27 -2.85 -15.13
N ASP A 87 -2.48 -3.28 -16.11
CA ASP A 87 -1.46 -4.29 -15.91
C ASP A 87 -0.20 -3.74 -15.27
N VAL A 88 0.39 -4.55 -14.39
CA VAL A 88 1.61 -4.20 -13.67
C VAL A 88 2.59 -5.35 -13.83
N LEU A 89 3.74 -5.05 -14.40
CA LEU A 89 4.81 -6.00 -14.67
C LEU A 89 6.04 -5.63 -13.86
N VAL A 90 6.70 -6.63 -13.28
CA VAL A 90 7.97 -6.45 -12.57
C VAL A 90 9.00 -7.34 -13.24
N ARG A 91 10.15 -6.78 -13.64
CA ARG A 91 11.20 -7.52 -14.34
C ARG A 91 12.56 -7.14 -13.81
N CYS A 92 13.40 -8.12 -13.53
CA CYS A 92 14.81 -7.88 -13.23
C CYS A 92 15.49 -7.21 -14.43
N GLU A 93 16.29 -6.17 -14.19
CA GLU A 93 17.02 -5.49 -15.26
C GLU A 93 18.16 -6.36 -15.81
N SER A 94 18.71 -7.26 -14.99
CA SER A 94 19.82 -8.15 -15.37
C SER A 94 19.36 -9.43 -16.06
N CYS A 95 18.51 -10.24 -15.41
CA CYS A 95 18.09 -11.54 -15.96
C CYS A 95 16.76 -11.49 -16.73
N ARG A 96 16.07 -10.35 -16.74
CA ARG A 96 14.78 -10.12 -17.44
C ARG A 96 13.63 -11.04 -16.99
N ARG A 97 13.85 -11.86 -15.96
CA ARG A 97 12.83 -12.68 -15.29
C ARG A 97 12.00 -11.82 -14.35
N THR A 98 10.74 -12.21 -14.19
CA THR A 98 9.86 -11.67 -13.15
C THR A 98 10.18 -12.37 -11.84
N PRO A 99 10.67 -11.65 -10.80
CA PRO A 99 10.90 -12.28 -9.51
C PRO A 99 9.55 -12.67 -8.91
N ASP A 100 9.22 -13.95 -8.77
CA ASP A 100 7.98 -14.38 -8.12
C ASP A 100 8.16 -14.43 -6.60
N THR A 101 8.12 -13.26 -5.97
CA THR A 101 8.29 -13.12 -4.52
C THR A 101 7.06 -12.48 -3.88
N ALA A 102 6.92 -12.64 -2.57
CA ALA A 102 5.85 -11.97 -1.82
C ALA A 102 5.89 -10.44 -2.00
N ALA A 103 7.09 -9.85 -2.03
CA ALA A 103 7.28 -8.42 -2.28
C ALA A 103 6.84 -8.01 -3.70
N THR A 104 7.12 -8.83 -4.72
CA THR A 104 6.64 -8.57 -6.09
C THR A 104 5.13 -8.61 -6.17
N ARG A 105 4.49 -9.62 -5.54
CA ARG A 105 3.02 -9.72 -5.50
C ARG A 105 2.39 -8.55 -4.77
N GLN A 106 3.02 -8.09 -3.69
CA GLN A 106 2.63 -6.87 -2.96
C GLN A 106 2.72 -5.62 -3.85
N ILE A 107 3.83 -5.41 -4.57
CA ILE A 107 3.97 -4.30 -5.51
C ILE A 107 2.83 -4.28 -6.53
N VAL A 108 2.59 -5.43 -7.17
CA VAL A 108 1.53 -5.57 -8.18
C VAL A 108 0.17 -5.25 -7.58
N ARG A 109 -0.12 -5.74 -6.38
CA ARG A 109 -1.39 -5.49 -5.67
C ARG A 109 -1.57 -4.00 -5.34
N ALA A 110 -0.56 -3.38 -4.73
CA ALA A 110 -0.60 -1.97 -4.34
C ALA A 110 -0.69 -1.04 -5.56
N CYS A 111 0.02 -1.34 -6.65
CA CYS A 111 -0.06 -0.55 -7.89
C CYS A 111 -1.45 -0.67 -8.54
N ARG A 112 -2.04 -1.86 -8.57
CA ARG A 112 -3.41 -2.06 -9.08
C ARG A 112 -4.45 -1.33 -8.22
N ALA A 113 -4.31 -1.41 -6.90
CA ALA A 113 -5.18 -0.66 -5.98
C ALA A 113 -5.02 0.86 -6.15
N SER A 114 -3.81 1.33 -6.43
CA SER A 114 -3.52 2.74 -6.75
C SER A 114 -4.19 3.21 -8.04
N LEU A 115 -4.15 2.41 -9.10
CA LEU A 115 -4.84 2.69 -10.35
C LEU A 115 -6.37 2.71 -10.18
N ALA A 116 -6.89 1.78 -9.39
CA ALA A 116 -8.31 1.72 -9.06
C ALA A 116 -8.73 3.01 -8.33
N ALA A 117 -8.01 3.37 -7.26
CA ALA A 117 -8.29 4.56 -6.46
C ALA A 117 -8.20 5.86 -7.27
N SER A 118 -7.19 6.02 -8.15
CA SER A 118 -7.04 7.24 -8.97
C SER A 118 -8.14 7.42 -10.01
N ARG A 119 -8.72 6.31 -10.50
CA ARG A 119 -9.87 6.32 -11.42
C ARG A 119 -11.21 6.58 -10.72
N GLY A 120 -11.21 6.77 -9.39
CA GLY A 120 -12.43 6.87 -8.60
C GLY A 120 -13.13 5.52 -8.37
N PHE A 121 -12.52 4.41 -8.81
CA PHE A 121 -12.93 3.07 -8.40
C PHE A 121 -12.22 2.76 -7.09
N PHE A 122 -12.76 3.25 -5.97
CA PHE A 122 -12.47 2.57 -4.72
C PHE A 122 -13.03 1.16 -4.87
N PRO A 123 -12.21 0.09 -4.80
CA PRO A 123 -12.77 -1.23 -4.58
C PRO A 123 -13.39 -1.18 -3.19
N GLY A 124 -14.66 -0.80 -3.13
CA GLY A 124 -15.51 -1.06 -1.98
C GLY A 124 -15.55 -2.58 -1.82
N ASN A 125 -14.72 -3.08 -0.92
CA ASN A 125 -14.91 -4.22 -0.03
C ASN A 125 -13.56 -4.86 0.35
N GLY A 126 -13.11 -4.65 1.60
CA GLY A 126 -12.06 -5.49 2.17
C GLY A 126 -11.15 -4.91 3.26
N PHE A 127 -11.44 -3.77 3.88
CA PHE A 127 -10.86 -3.48 5.21
C PHE A 127 -11.84 -3.99 6.27
N GLU A 128 -11.89 -5.31 6.44
CA GLU A 128 -12.46 -5.87 7.66
C GLU A 128 -11.49 -5.46 8.79
N PRO A 129 -11.92 -4.67 9.79
CA PRO A 129 -11.06 -4.45 10.94
C PRO A 129 -10.72 -5.82 11.50
N VAL A 130 -9.43 -6.07 11.76
CA VAL A 130 -9.00 -7.25 12.51
C VAL A 130 -9.83 -7.26 13.79
N GLN A 131 -10.90 -8.06 13.79
CA GLN A 131 -11.70 -8.30 14.97
C GLN A 131 -10.74 -8.96 15.93
N ALA A 132 -10.48 -8.28 17.05
CA ALA A 132 -9.80 -8.85 18.18
C ALA A 132 -10.51 -10.15 18.56
N ALA A 133 -9.96 -11.28 18.14
CA ALA A 133 -10.38 -12.61 18.55
C ALA A 133 -10.05 -12.79 20.03
N HIS A 134 -10.81 -12.14 20.91
CA HIS A 134 -10.82 -12.47 22.32
C HIS A 134 -11.71 -13.70 22.51
N ARG A 135 -11.08 -14.87 22.41
CA ARG A 135 -11.64 -16.16 22.79
C ARG A 135 -12.22 -16.06 24.20
N ARG A 136 -13.54 -15.93 24.35
CA ARG A 136 -14.22 -16.40 25.57
C ARG A 136 -14.40 -17.91 25.45
N GLY A 137 -13.29 -18.61 25.64
CA GLY A 137 -13.27 -20.03 25.91
C GLY A 137 -13.62 -20.26 27.38
N ASP A 138 -14.82 -20.82 27.55
CA ASP A 138 -15.30 -21.61 28.68
C ASP A 138 -14.19 -22.14 29.62
N ARG A 139 -14.24 -21.72 30.89
CA ARG A 139 -13.68 -22.46 32.02
C ARG A 139 -14.79 -22.69 33.04
N ARG A 140 -15.51 -23.79 32.85
CA ARG A 140 -16.05 -24.58 33.97
C ARG A 140 -14.95 -24.84 35.01
N ARG A 141 -15.24 -24.50 36.27
CA ARG A 141 -14.78 -25.13 37.54
C ARG A 141 -15.62 -24.44 38.64
N ALA A 142 -16.70 -25.06 39.11
CA ALA A 142 -16.75 -26.08 40.17
C ALA A 142 -16.37 -25.54 41.56
N ARG A 143 -17.25 -25.83 42.54
CA ARG A 143 -17.22 -25.54 44.00
C ARG A 143 -17.87 -24.18 44.34
N ALA A 144 -18.80 -24.06 45.28
CA ALA A 144 -19.23 -24.90 46.40
C ALA A 144 -20.76 -24.89 46.49
#